data_AF-A0A968CRR3-F1
#
_entry.id   AF-A0A968CRR3-F1
#
_cell.length_a   1.000
_cell.length_b   1.000
_cell.length_c   1.000
_cell.angle_alpha   90.00
_cell.angle_beta   90.00
_cell.angle_gamma   90.00
#
_symmetry.space_group_name_H-M   'P 1'
#
loop_
_entity.id
_entity.type
_entity.pdbx_description
1 polymer ?
#
loop_
_entity_poly.entity_id
_entity_poly.type
_entity_poly.pdbx_seq_one_letter_code
_entity_poly.pdbx_strand_id
1 'polypeptide(L)'
;MQEYTIHPLVVGINETDQGVMTYLRDYGKRIYLPIYVFYLKGGDKHILVDTGLEQFMVPEGAEKECGFKILEFEEALDTLNLKPEDIDIIIHTHLH
;
A
#
# COMPACT_ATOMS: atom_id res chain seq x y z
N MET A 1 -3.89 14.30 -25.12
CA MET A 1 -3.09 13.91 -23.94
C MET A 1 -3.78 12.74 -23.29
N GLN A 2 -3.03 11.76 -22.79
CA GLN A 2 -3.59 10.67 -22.00
C GLN A 2 -3.68 11.11 -20.54
N GLU A 3 -4.83 10.88 -19.92
CA GLU A 3 -5.10 11.23 -18.53
C GLU A 3 -5.07 9.95 -17.69
N TYR A 4 -4.43 10.03 -16.52
CA TYR A 4 -4.35 8.91 -15.57
C TYR A 4 -5.03 9.29 -14.25
N THR A 5 -5.78 8.35 -13.69
CA THR A 5 -6.32 8.39 -12.33
C THR A 5 -5.48 7.46 -11.46
N ILE A 6 -5.06 7.94 -10.28
CA ILE A 6 -4.32 7.16 -9.28
C ILE A 6 -5.30 6.61 -8.25
N HIS A 7 -5.29 5.30 -8.07
CA HIS A 7 -6.04 4.59 -7.04
C HIS A 7 -5.06 4.09 -5.97
N PRO A 8 -4.98 4.74 -4.80
CA PRO A 8 -4.19 4.25 -3.69
C PRO A 8 -4.89 3.07 -3.02
N LEU A 9 -4.15 1.98 -2.82
CA LEU A 9 -4.58 0.77 -2.15
C LEU A 9 -3.71 0.56 -0.93
N VAL A 10 -4.32 0.36 0.24
CA VAL A 10 -3.57 0.04 1.46
C VAL A 10 -3.47 -1.48 1.58
N VAL A 11 -2.30 -2.02 1.27
CA VAL A 11 -2.04 -3.47 1.16
C VAL A 11 -1.16 -3.99 2.30
N GLY A 12 -1.33 -3.41 3.48
CA GLY A 12 -0.59 -3.78 4.67
C GLY A 12 -0.36 -2.60 5.61
N ILE A 13 0.15 -2.93 6.78
CA ILE A 13 0.47 -1.95 7.83
C ILE A 13 1.61 -2.49 8.69
N ASN A 14 2.45 -1.58 9.17
CA ASN A 14 3.41 -1.86 10.23
C ASN A 14 3.16 -0.94 11.43
N GLU A 15 3.41 -1.46 12.64
CA GLU A 15 3.51 -0.63 13.84
C GLU A 15 4.98 -0.56 14.27
N THR A 16 5.58 0.61 14.15
CA THR A 16 7.01 0.80 14.48
C THR A 16 7.21 1.98 15.41
N ASP A 17 8.37 2.05 16.04
CA ASP A 17 8.76 3.25 16.77
C ASP A 17 9.12 4.37 15.78
N GLN A 18 8.61 5.58 16.02
CA GLN A 18 8.84 6.72 15.15
C GLN A 18 10.33 7.02 14.94
N GLY A 19 11.18 6.69 15.92
CA GLY A 19 12.62 6.86 15.86
C GLY A 19 13.26 6.19 14.65
N VAL A 20 12.72 5.06 14.20
CA VAL A 20 13.20 4.35 13.01
C VAL A 20 12.97 5.16 11.74
N MET A 21 11.89 5.95 11.70
CA MET A 21 11.51 6.78 10.55
C MET A 21 12.09 8.19 10.59
N THR A 22 12.74 8.59 11.69
CA THR A 22 13.24 9.94 11.94
C THR A 22 14.75 9.96 12.19
N TYR A 23 15.51 9.05 11.58
CA TYR A 23 16.97 8.93 11.75
C TYR A 23 17.40 8.79 13.22
N LEU A 24 16.75 7.88 13.93
CA LEU A 24 17.04 7.50 15.32
C LEU A 24 16.79 8.65 16.33
N ARG A 25 15.83 9.54 16.04
CA ARG A 25 15.44 10.66 16.92
C ARG A 25 14.05 10.47 17.50
N ASP A 26 13.82 10.97 18.71
CA ASP A 26 12.49 10.99 19.35
C ASP A 26 11.87 9.58 19.56
N TYR A 27 12.68 8.62 20.00
CA TYR A 27 12.19 7.28 20.38
C TYR A 27 11.10 7.28 21.45
N GLY A 28 10.32 6.20 21.51
CA GLY A 28 9.35 5.92 22.58
C GLY A 28 7.90 6.18 22.18
N LYS A 29 7.65 6.52 20.92
CA LYS A 29 6.29 6.67 20.37
C LYS A 29 6.08 5.70 19.22
N ARG A 30 5.12 4.78 19.37
CA ARG A 30 4.67 3.90 18.30
C ARG A 30 3.79 4.66 17.32
N ILE A 31 3.97 4.36 16.04
CA ILE A 31 3.21 4.92 14.92
C ILE A 31 2.80 3.79 13.97
N TYR A 32 1.63 3.96 13.37
CA TYR A 32 1.19 3.15 12.25
C TYR A 32 1.79 3.65 10.94
N LEU A 33 2.33 2.72 10.16
CA LEU A 33 2.88 2.93 8.82
C LEU A 33 2.10 2.09 7.82
N PRO A 34 1.11 2.67 7.14
CA PRO A 34 0.37 1.99 6.08
C PRO A 34 1.30 1.74 4.88
N ILE A 35 1.15 0.58 4.25
CA ILE A 35 1.88 0.21 3.05
C ILE A 35 0.95 0.39 1.85
N TYR A 36 1.41 1.15 0.86
CA TYR A 36 0.60 1.49 -0.31
C TYR A 36 1.07 0.76 -1.56
N VAL A 37 0.09 0.39 -2.38
CA VAL A 37 0.24 0.12 -3.80
C VAL A 37 -0.59 1.15 -4.54
N PHE A 38 -0.07 1.65 -5.67
CA PHE A 38 -0.81 2.60 -6.49
C PHE A 38 -1.16 1.99 -7.83
N TYR A 39 -2.45 1.92 -8.13
CA TYR A 39 -2.94 1.52 -9.44
C TYR A 39 -3.21 2.75 -10.31
N LEU A 40 -2.65 2.76 -11.52
CA LEU A 40 -2.79 3.83 -12.50
C LEU A 40 -3.79 3.40 -13.58
N LYS A 41 -4.92 4.13 -13.68
CA LYS A 41 -5.99 3.88 -14.65
C LYS A 41 -6.06 4.99 -15.69
N GLY A 42 -6.20 4.65 -16.97
CA GLY A 42 -6.41 5.61 -18.06
C GLY A 42 -5.62 5.32 -19.33
N GLY A 43 -4.61 4.47 -19.20
CA GLY A 43 -3.85 3.80 -20.27
C GLY A 43 -4.65 2.73 -21.02
N ASP A 44 -4.03 2.17 -22.05
CA ASP A 44 -4.34 0.83 -22.58
C ASP A 44 -3.72 -0.30 -21.72
N LYS A 45 -2.97 0.07 -20.68
CA LYS A 45 -2.25 -0.80 -19.76
C LYS A 45 -2.74 -0.63 -18.33
N HIS A 46 -2.87 -1.74 -17.62
CA HIS A 46 -3.01 -1.79 -16.18
C HIS A 46 -1.63 -1.70 -15.53
N ILE A 47 -1.36 -0.61 -14.80
CA ILE A 47 -0.04 -0.36 -14.21
C ILE A 47 -0.16 -0.32 -12.69
N LEU A 48 0.69 -1.09 -12.00
CA LEU A 48 0.89 -1.01 -10.55
C LEU A 48 2.24 -0.39 -10.22
N VAL A 49 2.25 0.47 -9.19
CA VAL A 49 3.46 0.92 -8.52
C VAL A 49 3.54 0.23 -7.16
N ASP A 50 4.64 -0.52 -6.98
CA ASP A 50 4.91 -1.44 -5.88
C ASP A 50 3.89 -2.59 -5.76
N THR A 51 4.17 -3.53 -4.85
CA THR A 51 3.37 -4.74 -4.60
C THR A 51 3.14 -5.03 -3.12
N GLY A 52 3.44 -4.07 -2.24
CA GLY A 52 3.18 -4.21 -0.80
C GLY A 52 4.12 -5.17 -0.08
N LEU A 53 3.59 -5.89 0.91
CA LEU A 53 4.28 -6.88 1.73
C LEU A 53 3.72 -8.27 1.45
N GLU A 54 4.56 -9.31 1.60
CA GLU A 54 4.09 -10.70 1.48
C GLU A 54 3.17 -11.10 2.64
N GLN A 55 3.47 -10.62 3.85
CA GLN A 55 2.72 -10.94 5.07
C GLN A 55 2.72 -9.74 6.01
N PHE A 56 1.59 -9.49 6.66
CA PHE A 56 1.48 -8.52 7.75
C PHE A 56 0.46 -8.97 8.79
N MET A 57 0.46 -8.31 9.95
CA MET A 57 -0.58 -8.43 10.95
C MET A 57 -1.22 -7.06 11.12
N VAL A 58 -2.54 -6.99 11.04
CA VAL A 58 -3.28 -5.75 11.34
C VAL A 58 -3.44 -5.62 12.86
N PRO A 59 -2.85 -4.59 13.51
CA PRO A 59 -3.03 -4.38 14.94
C PRO A 59 -4.48 -4.08 15.27
N GLU A 60 -4.92 -4.47 16.47
CA GLU A 60 -6.29 -4.22 16.92
C GLU A 60 -6.58 -2.71 16.94
N GLY A 61 -7.65 -2.29 16.27
CA GLY A 61 -8.06 -0.89 16.18
C GLY A 61 -7.32 -0.05 15.13
N ALA A 62 -6.31 -0.60 14.43
CA ALA A 62 -5.54 0.15 13.45
C ALA A 62 -6.41 0.73 12.32
N GLU A 63 -7.31 -0.06 11.74
CA GLU A 63 -8.24 0.43 10.69
C GLU A 63 -9.13 1.58 11.19
N LYS A 64 -9.55 1.52 12.46
CA LYS A 64 -10.39 2.56 13.07
C LYS A 64 -9.59 3.84 13.29
N GLU A 65 -8.35 3.74 13.74
CA GLU A 65 -7.46 4.88 13.97
C GLU A 65 -7.01 5.52 12.65
N CYS A 66 -6.67 4.70 11.66
CA CYS A 66 -6.25 5.14 10.33
C CYS A 66 -7.42 5.65 9.46
N GLY A 67 -8.64 5.18 9.69
CA GLY A 67 -9.83 5.60 8.94
C GLY A 67 -9.99 4.93 7.57
N PHE A 68 -9.32 3.79 7.33
CA PHE A 68 -9.43 3.01 6.10
C PHE A 68 -9.25 1.52 6.38
N LYS A 69 -9.69 0.70 5.41
CA LYS A 69 -9.47 -0.75 5.43
C LYS A 69 -8.04 -1.07 5.02
N ILE A 70 -7.46 -2.06 5.69
CA ILE A 70 -6.14 -2.61 5.38
C ILE A 70 -6.41 -4.01 4.82
N LEU A 71 -6.07 -4.22 3.56
CA LEU A 71 -6.45 -5.41 2.81
C LEU A 71 -5.21 -6.20 2.41
N GLU A 72 -5.37 -7.50 2.19
CA GLU A 72 -4.36 -8.26 1.47
C GLU A 72 -4.27 -7.78 0.01
N PHE A 73 -3.15 -8.05 -0.66
CA PHE A 73 -2.88 -7.51 -2.00
C PHE A 73 -3.98 -7.83 -3.02
N GLU A 74 -4.38 -9.10 -3.11
CA GLU A 74 -5.44 -9.55 -4.02
C GLU A 74 -6.80 -8.98 -3.65
N GLU A 75 -7.12 -8.90 -2.35
CA GLU A 75 -8.37 -8.30 -1.87
C GLU A 75 -8.45 -6.81 -2.23
N ALA A 76 -7.32 -6.11 -2.20
CA ALA A 76 -7.26 -4.70 -2.60
C ALA A 76 -7.49 -4.52 -4.11
N LEU A 77 -6.92 -5.40 -4.94
CA LEU A 77 -7.18 -5.40 -6.39
C LEU A 77 -8.64 -5.73 -6.71
N ASP A 78 -9.24 -6.66 -5.96
CA ASP A 78 -10.65 -7.02 -6.12
C ASP A 78 -11.59 -5.83 -5.89
N THR A 79 -11.23 -4.85 -5.03
CA THR A 79 -12.02 -3.61 -4.88
C THR A 79 -12.11 -2.78 -6.16
N LEU A 80 -11.19 -3.00 -7.09
CA LEU A 80 -11.13 -2.38 -8.41
C LEU A 80 -11.60 -3.33 -9.53
N ASN A 81 -12.06 -4.54 -9.19
CA ASN A 81 -12.38 -5.64 -10.11
C ASN A 81 -11.18 -6.07 -10.97
N LEU A 82 -9.99 -6.12 -10.37
CA LEU A 82 -8.76 -6.56 -11.02
C LEU A 82 -8.21 -7.79 -10.32
N LYS A 83 -7.53 -8.64 -11.07
CA LYS A 83 -6.70 -9.73 -10.57
C LYS A 83 -5.22 -9.44 -10.85
N PRO A 84 -4.28 -10.10 -10.16
CA PRO A 84 -2.86 -9.97 -10.47
C PRO A 84 -2.53 -10.22 -11.95
N GLU A 85 -3.22 -11.15 -12.60
CA GLU A 85 -3.00 -11.50 -14.02
C GLU A 85 -3.47 -10.42 -14.99
N ASP A 86 -4.30 -9.48 -14.55
CA ASP A 86 -4.77 -8.36 -15.37
C ASP A 86 -3.72 -7.23 -15.44
N ILE A 87 -2.68 -7.26 -14.61
CA ILE A 87 -1.67 -6.22 -14.52
C ILE A 87 -0.60 -6.39 -15.60
N ASP A 88 -0.48 -5.40 -16.49
CA ASP A 88 0.49 -5.43 -17.58
C ASP A 88 1.90 -5.01 -17.16
N ILE A 89 1.99 -4.05 -16.23
CA ILE A 89 3.26 -3.41 -15.85
C ILE A 89 3.30 -3.26 -14.33
N ILE A 90 4.41 -3.68 -13.75
CA ILE A 90 4.75 -3.43 -12.34
C ILE A 90 5.98 -2.55 -12.30
N ILE A 91 5.90 -1.46 -11.54
CA ILE A 91 7.01 -0.55 -11.26
C ILE A 91 7.35 -0.69 -9.78
N HIS A 92 8.44 -1.38 -9.46
CA HIS A 92 9.00 -1.35 -8.11
C HIS A 92 9.78 -0.06 -7.92
N THR A 93 9.40 0.75 -6.94
CA THR A 93 10.16 1.93 -6.55
C THR A 93 11.56 1.53 -6.08
N HIS A 94 11.67 0.40 -5.39
CA HIS A 94 12.88 -0.27 -4.92
C HIS A 94 12.54 -1.70 -4.43
N LEU A 95 13.54 -2.44 -3.93
CA LEU A 95 13.38 -3.81 -3.37
C LEU A 95 13.92 -3.84 -1.94
N HIS A 96 13.09 -3.44 -0.97
CA HIS A 96 13.41 -3.49 0.46
C HIS A 96 13.61 -4.92 1.00
#